data_AF-A0A2K4XAA9-F1
#
_entry.id   AF-A0A2K4XAA9-F1
#
_cell.length_a   1.000
_cell.length_b   1.000
_cell.length_c   1.000
_cell.angle_alpha   90.00
_cell.angle_beta   90.00
_cell.angle_gamma   90.00
#
_symmetry.space_group_name_H-M   'P 1'
#
loop_
_entity.id
_entity.type
_entity.pdbx_description
1 polymer ?
#
loop_
_entity_poly.entity_id
_entity_poly.type
_entity_poly.pdbx_seq_one_letter_code
_entity_poly.pdbx_strand_id
1 'polypeptide(L)'
;MTSENATEQQAVILGLGAKKRLAFMFETVQQYKQVWILNDDDGCVMLTNEDDDCVPVWPTREFAQAWATGEWEGCTPKAIPTVDWFSRWTPGLEEDDLLIAVFPTEEDDGTILFPDEFEKQLKAPKKKY
;
A
#
# COMPACT_ATOMS: atom_id res chain seq x y z
N MET A 1 -7.70 14.57 -23.73
CA MET A 1 -8.37 13.25 -23.59
C MET A 1 -7.58 12.28 -22.70
N THR A 2 -6.64 12.75 -21.86
CA THR A 2 -5.75 11.90 -21.05
C THR A 2 -6.23 11.66 -19.62
N SER A 3 -7.26 12.37 -19.15
CA SER A 3 -7.71 12.29 -17.74
C SER A 3 -8.85 11.29 -17.52
N GLU A 4 -9.72 11.07 -18.51
CA GLU A 4 -10.87 10.15 -18.38
C GLU A 4 -10.41 8.68 -18.25
N ASN A 5 -9.44 8.30 -19.09
CA ASN A 5 -8.90 6.93 -19.11
C ASN A 5 -8.15 6.53 -17.82
N ALA A 6 -7.51 7.49 -17.13
CA ALA A 6 -6.76 7.20 -15.91
C ALA A 6 -7.71 6.84 -14.74
N THR A 7 -8.80 7.58 -14.60
CA THR A 7 -9.84 7.31 -13.60
C THR A 7 -10.59 6.01 -13.88
N GLU A 8 -10.86 5.69 -15.15
CA GLU A 8 -11.47 4.41 -15.54
C GLU A 8 -10.57 3.22 -15.24
N GLN A 9 -9.27 3.31 -15.54
CA GLN A 9 -8.29 2.27 -15.19
C GLN A 9 -8.18 2.09 -13.67
N GLN A 10 -8.21 3.19 -12.90
CA GLN A 10 -8.20 3.16 -11.45
C GLN A 10 -9.42 2.42 -10.89
N ALA A 11 -10.62 2.75 -11.36
CA ALA A 11 -11.86 2.09 -10.95
C ALA A 11 -11.86 0.59 -11.28
N VAL A 12 -11.34 0.22 -12.46
CA VAL A 12 -11.18 -1.20 -12.83
C VAL A 12 -10.27 -1.93 -11.85
N ILE A 13 -9.13 -1.33 -11.47
CA ILE A 13 -8.16 -1.94 -10.54
C ILE A 13 -8.75 -2.07 -9.13
N LEU A 14 -9.46 -1.04 -8.65
CA LEU A 14 -10.15 -1.05 -7.35
C LEU A 14 -11.23 -2.13 -7.30
N GLY A 15 -11.96 -2.34 -8.40
CA GLY A 15 -12.96 -3.41 -8.54
C GLY A 15 -12.38 -4.81 -8.74
N LEU A 16 -11.05 -4.97 -8.78
CA LEU A 16 -10.44 -6.30 -8.78
C LEU A 16 -10.46 -6.89 -7.36
N GLY A 17 -10.74 -8.19 -7.26
CA GLY A 17 -10.63 -8.90 -5.97
C GLY A 17 -9.22 -8.83 -5.38
N ALA A 18 -9.12 -8.94 -4.06
CA ALA A 18 -7.89 -8.74 -3.27
C ALA A 18 -6.64 -9.41 -3.86
N LYS A 19 -6.73 -10.66 -4.36
CA LYS A 19 -5.59 -11.37 -4.99
C LYS A 19 -4.99 -10.64 -6.20
N LYS A 20 -5.82 -10.03 -7.04
CA LYS A 20 -5.36 -9.31 -8.23
C LYS A 20 -4.78 -7.95 -7.86
N ARG A 21 -5.39 -7.24 -6.89
CA ARG A 21 -4.81 -6.02 -6.31
C ARG A 21 -3.46 -6.29 -5.66
N LEU A 22 -3.32 -7.39 -4.94
CA LEU A 22 -2.07 -7.84 -4.35
C LEU A 22 -0.97 -8.06 -5.41
N ALA A 23 -1.29 -8.78 -6.51
CA ALA A 23 -0.36 -8.96 -7.61
C ALA A 23 0.05 -7.61 -8.22
N PHE A 24 -0.94 -6.76 -8.53
CA PHE A 24 -0.70 -5.41 -9.06
C PHE A 24 0.17 -4.56 -8.13
N MET A 25 -0.02 -4.67 -6.82
CA MET A 25 0.79 -3.99 -5.81
C MET A 25 2.27 -4.34 -5.98
N PHE A 26 2.60 -5.62 -5.87
CA PHE A 26 3.98 -6.07 -5.93
C PHE A 26 4.62 -5.81 -7.29
N GLU A 27 3.90 -6.05 -8.39
CA GLU A 27 4.41 -5.77 -9.74
C GLU A 27 4.78 -4.29 -9.94
N THR A 28 3.91 -3.40 -9.45
CA THR A 28 4.09 -1.95 -9.55
C THR A 28 5.23 -1.47 -8.67
N VAL A 29 5.27 -1.87 -7.39
CA VAL A 29 6.36 -1.48 -6.49
C VAL A 29 7.69 -2.04 -6.98
N GLN A 30 7.74 -3.28 -7.48
CA GLN A 30 8.96 -3.85 -8.04
C GLN A 30 9.45 -3.11 -9.28
N GLN A 31 8.54 -2.51 -10.07
CA GLN A 31 8.87 -1.69 -11.23
C GLN A 31 9.41 -0.32 -10.82
N TYR A 32 8.71 0.38 -9.93
CA TYR A 32 9.02 1.78 -9.59
C TYR A 32 9.92 1.94 -8.37
N LYS A 33 10.21 0.84 -7.64
CA LYS A 33 11.05 0.79 -6.44
C LYS A 33 10.60 1.76 -5.34
N GLN A 34 9.30 1.95 -5.20
CA GLN A 34 8.69 2.80 -4.19
C GLN A 34 7.35 2.22 -3.72
N VAL A 35 7.12 2.26 -2.42
CA VAL A 35 5.85 1.95 -1.76
C VAL A 35 5.21 3.27 -1.35
N TRP A 36 3.89 3.40 -1.45
CA TRP A 36 3.18 4.59 -1.00
C TRP A 36 2.46 4.32 0.31
N ILE A 37 2.53 5.28 1.22
CA ILE A 37 1.74 5.31 2.46
C ILE A 37 0.97 6.62 2.53
N LEU A 38 0.08 6.74 3.50
CA LEU A 38 -0.48 8.01 3.93
C LEU A 38 0.21 8.49 5.20
N ASN A 39 0.45 9.79 5.27
CA ASN A 39 1.09 10.46 6.38
C ASN A 39 0.29 11.72 6.74
N ASP A 40 0.06 11.94 8.03
CA ASP A 40 -0.46 13.19 8.58
C ASP A 40 0.67 13.98 9.27
N ASP A 41 0.31 14.96 10.11
CA ASP A 41 1.29 15.78 10.85
C ASP A 41 1.99 15.00 11.99
N ASP A 42 1.40 13.91 12.47
CA ASP A 42 1.86 13.12 13.61
C ASP A 42 2.62 11.85 13.20
N GLY A 43 2.42 11.34 11.98
CA GLY A 43 3.15 10.16 11.49
C GLY A 43 2.50 9.49 10.29
N CYS A 44 2.79 8.20 10.12
CA CYS A 44 2.06 7.40 9.14
C CYS A 44 0.69 6.98 9.68
N VAL A 45 -0.30 6.97 8.79
CA VAL A 45 -1.63 6.47 9.12
C VAL A 45 -1.56 5.01 9.54
N MET A 46 -2.32 4.66 10.59
CA MET A 46 -2.52 3.29 11.05
C MET A 46 -4.01 2.97 11.05
N LEU A 47 -4.37 1.78 10.60
CA LEU A 47 -5.70 1.22 10.70
C LEU A 47 -5.73 0.35 11.96
N THR A 48 -6.50 0.77 12.95
CA THR A 48 -6.60 0.09 14.25
C THR A 48 -7.87 -0.73 14.32
N ASN A 49 -7.77 -2.05 14.47
CA ASN A 49 -8.90 -2.95 14.69
C ASN A 49 -8.78 -3.67 16.04
N GLU A 50 -9.79 -4.47 16.43
CA GLU A 50 -9.78 -5.17 17.74
C GLU A 50 -8.67 -6.22 17.86
N ASP A 51 -8.20 -6.78 16.74
CA ASP A 51 -7.23 -7.88 16.70
C ASP A 51 -5.80 -7.40 16.40
N ASP A 52 -5.60 -6.53 15.41
CA ASP A 52 -4.28 -6.10 14.94
C ASP A 52 -4.27 -4.67 14.40
N ASP A 53 -3.15 -3.97 14.61
CA ASP A 53 -2.87 -2.64 14.05
C ASP A 53 -2.08 -2.77 12.73
N CYS A 54 -2.52 -2.06 11.70
CA CYS A 54 -2.01 -2.20 10.35
C CYS A 54 -1.60 -0.86 9.73
N VAL A 55 -0.44 -0.82 9.07
CA VAL A 55 -0.08 0.31 8.20
C VAL A 55 -0.56 0.05 6.77
N PRO A 56 -1.43 0.90 6.20
CA PRO A 56 -1.93 0.73 4.85
C PRO A 56 -0.89 1.20 3.81
N VAL A 57 -0.73 0.39 2.76
CA VAL A 57 0.24 0.65 1.69
C VAL A 57 -0.38 0.55 0.31
N TRP A 58 0.10 1.37 -0.64
CA TRP A 58 -0.42 1.44 -2.00
C TRP A 58 0.68 1.40 -3.07
N PRO A 59 0.35 0.96 -4.30
CA PRO A 59 1.31 0.85 -5.39
C PRO A 59 1.70 2.19 -6.02
N THR A 60 0.77 3.15 -6.02
CA THR A 60 0.98 4.46 -6.63
C THR A 60 0.40 5.57 -5.75
N ARG A 61 0.86 6.80 -6.02
CA ARG A 61 0.34 8.01 -5.37
C ARG A 61 -1.17 8.16 -5.54
N GLU A 62 -1.69 7.84 -6.72
CA GLU A 62 -3.09 8.06 -7.07
C GLU A 62 -4.01 7.22 -6.20
N PHE A 63 -3.65 5.95 -5.94
CA PHE A 63 -4.41 5.09 -5.04
C PHE A 63 -4.35 5.54 -3.58
N ALA A 64 -3.16 5.92 -3.09
CA ALA A 64 -3.02 6.48 -1.74
C ALA A 64 -3.82 7.79 -1.59
N GLN A 65 -3.77 8.68 -2.59
CA GLN A 65 -4.51 9.93 -2.59
C GLN A 65 -6.03 9.72 -2.66
N ALA A 66 -6.48 8.70 -3.39
CA ALA A 66 -7.90 8.34 -3.46
C ALA A 66 -8.44 7.83 -2.11
N TRP A 67 -7.56 7.28 -1.26
CA TRP A 67 -7.90 6.89 0.11
C TRP A 67 -7.98 8.07 1.09
N ALA A 68 -7.24 9.16 0.81
CA ALA A 68 -7.22 10.35 1.64
C ALA A 68 -8.51 11.16 1.48
N THR A 69 -9.63 10.57 1.87
CA THR A 69 -10.98 11.15 1.86
C THR A 69 -11.62 10.94 3.24
N GLY A 70 -12.70 11.68 3.52
CA GLY A 70 -13.41 11.57 4.81
C GLY A 70 -12.49 11.90 5.99
N GLU A 71 -12.29 10.93 6.88
CA GLU A 71 -11.44 11.07 8.08
C GLU A 71 -9.95 11.24 7.72
N TRP A 72 -9.55 10.83 6.52
CA TRP A 72 -8.17 10.90 6.05
C TRP A 72 -7.92 12.04 5.05
N GLU A 73 -8.86 12.98 4.88
CA GLU A 73 -8.76 14.08 3.90
C GLU A 73 -7.53 14.98 4.12
N GLY A 74 -7.05 15.09 5.36
CA GLY A 74 -5.83 15.82 5.70
C GLY A 74 -4.52 15.06 5.42
N CYS A 75 -4.60 13.76 5.10
CA CYS A 75 -3.42 12.94 4.90
C CYS A 75 -2.79 13.16 3.54
N THR A 76 -1.46 13.08 3.49
CA THR A 76 -0.70 13.24 2.25
C THR A 76 -0.01 11.94 1.85
N PRO A 77 -0.08 11.55 0.56
CA PRO A 77 0.61 10.36 0.08
C PRO A 77 2.12 10.60 0.05
N LYS A 78 2.86 9.69 0.68
CA LYS A 78 4.32 9.74 0.78
C LYS A 78 4.94 8.52 0.12
N ALA A 79 5.88 8.76 -0.78
CA ALA A 79 6.66 7.70 -1.41
C ALA A 79 7.81 7.28 -0.48
N ILE A 80 7.87 5.99 -0.21
CA ILE A 80 8.94 5.33 0.53
C ILE A 80 9.75 4.49 -0.46
N PRO A 81 11.03 4.84 -0.73
CA PRO A 81 11.90 4.02 -1.55
C PRO A 81 12.01 2.60 -0.98
N THR A 82 12.03 1.57 -1.84
CA THR A 82 12.14 0.18 -1.35
C THR A 82 13.42 -0.06 -0.55
N VAL A 83 14.49 0.69 -0.81
CA VAL A 83 15.72 0.62 -0.02
C VAL A 83 15.52 1.09 1.42
N ASP A 84 14.73 2.14 1.62
CA ASP A 84 14.36 2.64 2.96
C ASP A 84 13.35 1.70 3.60
N TRP A 85 12.46 1.10 2.79
CA TRP A 85 11.54 0.08 3.26
C TRP A 85 12.28 -1.08 3.93
N PHE A 86 13.25 -1.66 3.21
CA PHE A 86 14.00 -2.83 3.69
C PHE A 86 14.96 -2.53 4.84
N SER A 87 15.44 -1.30 4.95
CA SER A 87 16.43 -0.94 5.97
C SER A 87 15.84 -0.32 7.23
N ARG A 88 14.60 0.21 7.15
CA ARG A 88 13.97 0.96 8.25
C ARG A 88 12.53 0.56 8.51
N TRP A 89 11.71 0.40 7.48
CA TRP A 89 10.28 0.13 7.67
C TRP A 89 10.02 -1.30 8.10
N THR A 90 10.53 -2.30 7.38
CA THR A 90 10.36 -3.69 7.78
C THR A 90 10.81 -3.94 9.22
N PRO A 91 12.05 -3.60 9.64
CA PRO A 91 12.46 -3.82 11.03
C PRO A 91 11.66 -2.98 12.03
N GLY A 92 11.34 -1.72 11.72
CA GLY A 92 10.57 -0.86 12.63
C GLY A 92 9.15 -1.39 12.86
N LEU A 93 8.47 -1.81 11.79
CA LEU A 93 7.14 -2.41 11.89
C LEU A 93 7.17 -3.73 12.69
N GLU A 94 8.22 -4.55 12.55
CA GLU A 94 8.38 -5.76 13.38
C GLU A 94 8.63 -5.44 14.85
N GLU A 95 9.41 -4.40 15.15
CA GLU A 95 9.67 -3.95 16.53
C GLU A 95 8.41 -3.38 17.20
N ASP A 96 7.56 -2.72 16.42
CA ASP A 96 6.29 -2.12 16.86
C ASP A 96 5.09 -3.09 16.81
N ASP A 97 5.31 -4.36 16.41
CA ASP A 97 4.28 -5.40 16.23
C ASP A 97 3.16 -4.99 15.24
N LEU A 98 3.50 -4.19 14.24
CA LEU A 98 2.57 -3.65 13.24
C LEU A 98 2.52 -4.52 11.98
N LEU A 99 1.30 -4.79 11.53
CA LEU A 99 1.04 -5.47 10.26
C LEU A 99 0.95 -4.48 9.09
N ILE A 100 0.88 -5.01 7.87
CA ILE A 100 0.74 -4.21 6.66
C ILE A 100 -0.58 -4.56 5.99
N ALA A 101 -1.46 -3.56 5.83
CA ALA A 101 -2.66 -3.68 5.01
C ALA A 101 -2.31 -3.36 3.55
N VAL A 102 -2.24 -4.41 2.71
CA VAL A 102 -1.78 -4.27 1.34
C VAL A 102 -2.92 -3.87 0.41
N PHE A 103 -2.79 -2.65 -0.11
CA PHE A 103 -3.70 -2.02 -1.06
C PHE A 103 -5.18 -2.09 -0.64
N PRO A 104 -5.55 -1.57 0.55
CA PRO A 104 -6.94 -1.51 0.98
C PRO A 104 -7.80 -0.62 0.07
N THR A 105 -9.10 -0.90 0.07
CA THR A 105 -10.17 -0.20 -0.67
C THR A 105 -11.37 0.04 0.25
N GLU A 106 -12.26 0.99 -0.07
CA GLU A 106 -13.32 1.41 0.87
C GLU A 106 -14.26 0.25 1.20
N GLU A 107 -14.32 -0.75 0.32
CA GLU A 107 -15.15 -1.94 0.43
C GLU A 107 -14.39 -3.19 0.90
N ASP A 108 -13.06 -3.16 1.01
CA ASP A 108 -12.23 -4.33 1.34
C ASP A 108 -10.89 -3.94 1.96
N ASP A 109 -10.58 -4.51 3.12
CA ASP A 109 -9.38 -4.23 3.94
C ASP A 109 -8.04 -4.58 3.26
N GLY A 110 -8.08 -5.15 2.05
CA GLY A 110 -6.92 -5.60 1.33
C GLY A 110 -6.40 -6.93 1.87
N THR A 111 -5.12 -7.20 1.62
CA THR A 111 -4.45 -8.38 2.19
C THR A 111 -3.55 -7.94 3.32
N ILE A 112 -3.81 -8.44 4.53
CA ILE A 112 -2.93 -8.22 5.68
C ILE A 112 -1.72 -9.15 5.58
N LEU A 113 -0.52 -8.60 5.73
CA LEU A 113 0.75 -9.36 5.70
C LEU A 113 1.67 -8.91 6.83
N PHE A 114 2.51 -9.83 7.31
CA PHE A 114 3.63 -9.47 8.17
C PHE A 114 4.69 -8.66 7.39
N PRO A 115 5.46 -7.78 8.07
CA PRO A 115 6.49 -6.99 7.41
C PRO A 115 7.55 -7.80 6.66
N ASP A 116 7.96 -8.95 7.22
CA ASP A 116 8.93 -9.86 6.59
C ASP A 116 8.34 -10.56 5.35
N GLU A 117 7.07 -10.96 5.40
CA GLU A 117 6.36 -11.55 4.27
C GLU A 117 6.21 -10.57 3.13
N PHE A 118 5.83 -9.33 3.43
CA PHE A 118 5.73 -8.26 2.44
C PHE A 118 7.09 -7.96 1.80
N GLU A 119 8.16 -7.86 2.60
CA GLU A 119 9.52 -7.69 2.09
C GLU A 119 9.94 -8.86 1.17
N LYS A 120 9.69 -10.11 1.59
CA LYS A 120 10.00 -11.30 0.79
C LYS A 120 9.31 -11.24 -0.58
N GLN A 121 8.05 -10.82 -0.63
CA GLN A 121 7.31 -10.65 -1.89
C GLN A 121 7.85 -9.51 -2.75
N LEU A 122 8.30 -8.40 -2.15
CA LEU A 122 8.97 -7.33 -2.89
C LEU A 122 10.32 -7.75 -3.49
N LYS A 123 11.06 -8.62 -2.80
CA LYS A 123 12.33 -9.17 -3.27
C LYS A 123 12.16 -10.34 -4.23
N ALA A 124 10.97 -10.93 -4.31
CA ALA A 124 10.71 -12.06 -5.19
C ALA A 124 10.94 -11.67 -6.67
N PRO A 125 11.58 -12.54 -7.45
CA PRO A 125 11.77 -12.28 -8.87
C PRO A 125 10.41 -12.17 -9.57
N LYS A 126 10.28 -11.20 -10.50
CA LYS A 126 9.09 -11.08 -11.36
C LYS A 126 8.80 -12.43 -12.01
N LYS A 127 7.70 -13.07 -11.64
CA LYS A 127 7.24 -14.29 -12.32
C LYS A 127 6.80 -13.87 -13.72
N LYS A 128 7.61 -14.19 -14.72
CA LYS A 128 7.20 -14.13 -16.13
C LYS A 128 6.15 -15.24 -16.32
N TYR A 129 4.88 -14.87 -16.43
CA TYR A 129 3.83 -15.74 -16.96
C TYR A 129 3.70 -15.52 -18.46
#